data_AF-A0AAN6DMU1-F1
#
_entry.id   AF-A0AAN6DMU1-F1
#
_cell.length_a   1.000
_cell.length_b   1.000
_cell.length_c   1.000
_cell.angle_alpha   90.00
_cell.angle_beta   90.00
_cell.angle_gamma   90.00
#
_symmetry.space_group_name_H-M   'P 1'
#
loop_
_entity.id
_entity.type
_entity.pdbx_description
1 polymer ?
#
loop_
_entity_poly.entity_id
_entity_poly.type
_entity_poly.pdbx_seq_one_letter_code
_entity_poly.pdbx_strand_id
1 'polypeptide(L)'
;MKSPSISAVLLLLLLPFSYALKFELVAQHGHNNERCIRNFVTKDTLVVVTAIVSGSRGDGQMVNMHIKDAVGNDYGRPKDVAGEKRMAFTSLADTAFDVCFENTLTGRTNVHNPSRHVELDIDIGADARDWSAIQANEKLKPVETELRRMEETVNEIVQELEYLRLREQKLRDTNESTNERVKWFALGTMGMLVGLGAWQVVYLRAYFRSKHLI
;
A
#
# COMPACT_ATOMS: atom_id res chain seq x y z
N MET A 1 -44.11 15.21 13.07
CA MET A 1 -42.79 14.56 13.23
C MET A 1 -42.55 13.71 11.99
N LYS A 2 -41.73 14.19 11.03
CA LYS A 2 -41.38 13.43 9.81
C LYS A 2 -40.18 12.54 10.14
N SER A 3 -40.33 11.23 9.95
CA SER A 3 -39.27 10.24 10.10
C SER A 3 -38.12 10.54 9.12
N PRO A 4 -36.85 10.48 9.56
CA PRO A 4 -35.73 10.64 8.64
C PRO A 4 -35.69 9.45 7.68
N SER A 5 -35.56 9.76 6.38
CA SER A 5 -35.57 8.78 5.31
C SER A 5 -34.36 7.85 5.41
N ILE A 6 -34.61 6.53 5.49
CA ILE A 6 -33.61 5.47 5.68
C ILE A 6 -32.50 5.53 4.60
N SER A 7 -32.83 6.04 3.42
CA SER A 7 -31.88 6.25 2.32
C SER A 7 -30.79 7.29 2.63
N ALA A 8 -31.09 8.32 3.44
CA ALA A 8 -30.11 9.32 3.85
C ALA A 8 -29.10 8.76 4.87
N VAL A 9 -29.53 7.82 5.72
CA VAL A 9 -28.66 7.15 6.69
C VAL A 9 -27.68 6.21 5.98
N LEU A 10 -28.12 5.53 4.92
CA LEU A 10 -27.27 4.64 4.12
C LEU A 10 -26.21 5.42 3.32
N LEU A 11 -26.53 6.63 2.86
CA LEU A 11 -25.59 7.50 2.14
C LEU A 11 -24.50 8.08 3.05
N LEU A 12 -24.80 8.38 4.32
CA LEU A 12 -23.82 8.84 5.30
C LEU A 12 -22.82 7.73 5.72
N LEU A 13 -23.20 6.46 5.59
CA LEU A 13 -22.33 5.31 5.91
C LEU A 13 -21.26 5.03 4.85
N LEU A 14 -21.35 5.67 3.67
CA LEU A 14 -20.42 5.49 2.55
C LEU A 14 -19.30 6.53 2.49
N LEU A 15 -19.25 7.48 3.45
CA LEU A 15 -18.11 8.37 3.56
C LEU A 15 -16.89 7.55 4.05
N PRO A 16 -15.83 7.39 3.24
CA PRO A 16 -14.62 6.77 3.73
C PRO A 16 -14.08 7.64 4.87
N PHE A 17 -13.76 7.01 6.00
CA PHE A 17 -12.94 7.65 7.00
C PHE A 17 -11.58 7.94 6.34
N SER A 18 -11.32 9.20 6.02
CA SER A 18 -10.00 9.64 5.58
C SER A 18 -9.05 9.51 6.77
N TYR A 19 -8.18 8.50 6.71
CA TYR A 19 -7.10 8.34 7.68
C TYR A 19 -5.93 9.22 7.23
N ALA A 20 -5.81 10.42 7.81
CA ALA A 20 -4.54 11.12 7.82
C ALA A 20 -3.63 10.45 8.86
N LEU A 21 -2.33 10.31 8.54
CA LEU A 21 -1.32 9.77 9.46
C LEU A 21 -1.00 10.80 10.56
N LYS A 22 -1.93 10.91 11.52
CA LYS A 22 -1.77 11.69 12.74
C LYS A 22 -1.73 10.71 13.90
N PHE A 23 -0.58 10.61 14.56
CA PHE A 23 -0.42 9.74 15.71
C PHE A 23 0.06 10.50 16.94
N GLU A 24 -0.37 10.02 18.11
CA GLU A 24 0.09 10.51 19.40
C GLU A 24 1.31 9.71 19.88
N LEU A 25 2.38 10.42 20.21
CA LEU A 25 3.63 9.87 20.70
C LEU A 25 3.75 10.18 22.19
N VAL A 26 3.49 9.18 23.03
CA VAL A 26 3.60 9.31 24.49
C VAL A 26 5.07 9.43 24.89
N ALA A 27 5.42 10.40 25.73
CA ALA A 27 6.78 10.57 26.22
C ALA A 27 7.10 9.56 27.32
N GLN A 28 8.32 9.04 27.29
CA GLN A 28 8.78 8.05 28.25
C GLN A 28 10.18 8.37 28.79
N HIS A 29 10.48 7.80 29.97
CA HIS A 29 11.79 7.86 30.58
C HIS A 29 12.63 6.68 30.05
N GLY A 30 13.39 6.90 28.98
CA GLY A 30 14.30 5.91 28.39
C GLY A 30 14.29 5.89 26.87
N HIS A 31 15.28 5.24 26.28
CA HIS A 31 15.55 5.27 24.82
C HIS A 31 14.88 4.15 23.99
N ASN A 32 13.95 3.40 24.59
CA ASN A 32 13.58 2.08 24.05
C ASN A 32 12.23 2.00 23.35
N ASN A 33 11.53 3.12 23.18
CA ASN A 33 10.21 3.13 22.54
C ASN A 33 10.15 4.17 21.42
N GLU A 34 10.85 3.87 20.32
CA GLU A 34 10.64 4.56 19.05
C GLU A 34 9.39 4.03 18.33
N ARG A 35 8.68 4.91 17.63
CA ARG A 35 7.61 4.56 16.71
C ARG A 35 8.07 4.82 15.28
N CYS A 36 8.12 3.76 14.48
CA CYS A 36 8.59 3.83 13.11
C CYS A 36 7.45 3.62 12.12
N ILE A 37 7.44 4.43 11.07
CA ILE A 37 6.60 4.26 9.89
C ILE A 37 7.50 3.80 8.74
N ARG A 38 7.13 2.70 8.10
CA ARG A 38 7.91 2.05 7.04
C ARG A 38 7.26 2.29 5.67
N ASN A 39 8.04 2.79 4.73
CA ASN A 39 7.64 2.96 3.34
C ASN A 39 8.66 2.30 2.40
N PHE A 40 8.20 1.90 1.22
CA PHE A 40 9.06 1.30 0.18
C PHE A 40 9.46 2.36 -0.85
N VAL A 41 10.71 2.29 -1.30
CA VAL A 41 11.24 3.19 -2.33
C VAL A 41 12.12 2.41 -3.30
N THR A 42 12.05 2.78 -4.58
CA THR A 42 12.95 2.30 -5.63
C THR A 42 14.30 3.00 -5.56
N LYS A 43 15.34 2.43 -6.15
CA LYS A 43 16.68 3.02 -6.24
C LYS A 43 16.66 4.38 -6.95
N ASP A 44 17.57 5.28 -6.57
CA ASP A 44 17.81 6.58 -7.20
C ASP A 44 16.56 7.49 -7.23
N THR A 45 15.68 7.32 -6.24
CA THR A 45 14.41 8.03 -6.13
C THR A 45 14.50 9.07 -5.01
N LEU A 46 14.06 10.31 -5.29
CA LEU A 46 14.02 11.39 -4.30
C LEU A 46 12.86 11.17 -3.33
N VAL A 47 13.13 11.26 -2.04
CA VAL A 47 12.12 11.20 -0.97
C VAL A 47 12.19 12.48 -0.16
N VAL A 48 11.04 13.08 0.11
CA VAL A 48 10.89 14.25 0.97
C VAL A 48 10.01 13.87 2.15
N VAL A 49 10.56 13.99 3.36
CA VAL A 49 9.89 13.71 4.62
C VAL A 49 9.58 15.04 5.29
N THR A 50 8.30 15.30 5.53
CA THR A 50 7.82 16.47 6.27
C THR A 50 7.18 15.99 7.56
N ALA A 51 7.79 16.35 8.70
CA ALA A 51 7.27 16.02 10.02
C ALA A 51 6.81 17.31 10.72
N ILE A 52 5.55 17.36 11.13
CA ILE A 52 4.98 18.45 11.92
C ILE A 52 4.75 17.93 13.33
N VAL A 53 5.59 18.37 14.25
CA VAL A 53 5.55 17.97 15.67
C VAL A 53 4.93 19.10 16.49
N SER A 54 3.79 18.82 17.12
CA SER A 54 3.12 19.77 18.03
C SER A 54 3.99 20.14 19.23
N GLY A 55 3.77 21.31 19.85
CA GLY A 55 4.45 21.77 21.07
C GLY A 55 5.71 22.61 20.81
N SER A 56 6.49 22.92 21.85
CA SER A 56 7.62 23.86 21.78
C SER A 56 8.91 23.28 22.35
N ARG A 57 10.05 23.81 21.93
CA ARG A 57 11.36 23.46 22.52
C ARG A 57 11.41 23.93 23.97
N GLY A 58 11.88 23.07 24.88
CA GLY A 58 12.05 23.40 26.29
C GLY A 58 10.81 23.23 27.18
N ASP A 59 9.73 22.62 26.68
CA ASP A 59 8.54 22.30 27.48
C ASP A 59 8.67 21.00 28.32
N GLY A 60 9.87 20.43 28.38
CA GLY A 60 10.18 19.21 29.12
C GLY A 60 10.03 17.91 28.33
N GLN A 61 9.65 17.96 27.05
CA GLN A 61 9.66 16.83 26.11
C GLN A 61 10.61 17.12 24.94
N MET A 62 11.33 16.10 24.48
CA MET A 62 12.20 16.17 23.31
C MET A 62 11.86 15.02 22.35
N VAL A 63 11.38 15.38 21.16
CA VAL A 63 11.11 14.42 20.08
C VAL A 63 12.30 14.35 19.15
N ASN A 64 12.92 13.18 19.06
CA ASN A 64 13.97 12.88 18.10
C ASN A 64 13.35 12.16 16.89
N MET A 65 13.86 12.44 15.70
CA MET A 65 13.49 11.72 14.48
C MET A 65 14.73 11.05 13.89
N HIS A 66 14.55 9.84 13.34
CA HIS A 66 15.60 9.04 12.73
C HIS A 66 15.08 8.41 11.44
N ILE A 67 15.75 8.70 10.32
CA ILE A 67 15.45 8.13 9.01
C ILE A 67 16.54 7.10 8.66
N LYS A 68 16.14 5.84 8.54
CA LYS A 68 17.06 4.71 8.25
C LYS A 68 16.48 3.77 7.21
N ASP A 69 17.33 3.04 6.54
CA ASP A 69 16.96 2.02 5.56
C ASP A 69 17.04 0.60 6.16
N ALA A 70 16.33 -0.37 5.59
CA ALA A 70 16.43 -1.78 5.96
C ALA A 70 17.83 -2.37 5.67
N VAL A 71 18.58 -1.76 4.76
CA VAL A 71 19.98 -2.11 4.44
C VAL A 71 20.97 -1.55 5.48
N GLY A 72 20.52 -0.68 6.39
CA GLY A 72 21.35 -0.06 7.43
C GLY A 72 21.95 1.30 7.04
N ASN A 73 21.53 1.86 5.91
CA ASN A 73 21.87 3.25 5.55
C ASN A 73 21.13 4.23 6.47
N ASP A 74 21.80 5.32 6.83
CA ASP A 74 21.24 6.38 7.66
C ASP A 74 21.15 7.67 6.86
N TYR A 75 19.93 8.19 6.72
CA TYR A 75 19.68 9.40 5.94
C TYR A 75 19.58 10.66 6.80
N GLY A 76 19.42 10.52 8.12
CA GLY A 76 19.40 11.66 9.03
C GLY A 76 18.82 11.37 10.41
N ARG A 77 19.33 12.11 11.42
CA ARG A 77 18.91 12.01 12.83
C ARG A 77 18.69 13.37 13.49
N PRO A 78 17.72 14.18 13.04
CA PRO A 78 17.44 15.45 13.72
C PRO A 78 16.92 15.21 15.14
N LYS A 79 17.53 15.91 16.09
CA LYS A 79 17.14 15.92 17.52
C LYS A 79 16.29 17.15 17.82
N ASP A 80 15.46 17.04 18.86
CA ASP A 80 14.61 18.14 19.35
C ASP A 80 13.76 18.81 18.24
N VAL A 81 13.06 17.96 17.49
CA VAL A 81 12.16 18.37 16.41
C VAL A 81 10.88 18.93 17.03
N ALA A 82 10.63 20.21 16.76
CA ALA A 82 9.41 20.93 17.18
C ALA A 82 8.96 21.85 16.04
N GLY A 83 7.65 21.89 15.78
CA GLY A 83 7.08 22.54 14.61
C GLY A 83 7.28 21.71 13.33
N GLU A 84 7.33 22.38 12.19
CA GLU A 84 7.55 21.76 10.88
C GLU A 84 9.04 21.50 10.63
N LYS A 85 9.35 20.27 10.22
CA LYS A 85 10.69 19.85 9.82
C LYS A 85 10.62 19.08 8.52
N ARG A 86 11.18 19.66 7.46
CA ARG A 86 11.31 19.05 6.13
C ARG A 86 12.73 18.56 5.90
N MET A 87 12.88 17.34 5.41
CA MET A 87 14.16 16.72 5.05
C MET A 87 14.00 15.96 3.74
N ALA A 88 15.06 15.91 2.94
CA ALA A 88 15.07 15.19 1.67
C ALA A 88 16.28 14.27 1.60
N PHE A 89 16.11 13.10 0.99
CA PHE A 89 17.20 12.16 0.70
C PHE A 89 16.92 11.42 -0.61
N THR A 90 17.97 10.81 -1.18
CA THR A 90 17.84 9.96 -2.37
C THR A 90 18.17 8.52 -1.97
N SER A 91 17.31 7.59 -2.35
CA SER A 91 17.48 6.16 -2.06
C SER A 91 18.68 5.57 -2.82
N LEU A 92 19.49 4.76 -2.13
CA LEU A 92 20.67 4.12 -2.71
C LEU A 92 20.38 2.74 -3.34
N ALA A 93 19.26 2.12 -2.97
CA ALA A 93 18.85 0.80 -3.44
C ALA A 93 17.31 0.67 -3.43
N ASP A 94 16.81 -0.41 -4.04
CA ASP A 94 15.40 -0.81 -3.95
C ASP A 94 15.14 -1.46 -2.57
N THR A 95 14.67 -0.68 -1.61
CA THR A 95 14.55 -1.13 -0.22
C THR A 95 13.50 -0.31 0.55
N ALA A 96 13.12 -0.80 1.73
CA ALA A 96 12.22 -0.12 2.64
C ALA A 96 12.98 0.79 3.59
N PHE A 97 12.52 2.02 3.75
CA PHE A 97 13.04 2.95 4.74
C PHE A 97 12.02 3.19 5.86
N ASP A 98 12.55 3.46 7.05
CA ASP A 98 11.83 3.70 8.28
C ASP A 98 12.07 5.15 8.74
N VAL A 99 10.97 5.86 9.01
CA VAL A 99 10.98 7.15 9.72
C VAL A 99 10.53 6.90 11.15
N CYS A 100 11.48 6.95 12.08
CA CYS A 100 11.27 6.66 13.50
C CYS A 100 11.21 7.95 14.32
N PHE A 101 10.30 8.00 15.28
CA PHE A 101 10.16 9.08 16.24
C PHE A 101 10.28 8.56 17.66
N GLU A 102 11.02 9.29 18.50
CA GLU A 102 11.27 8.95 19.89
C GLU A 102 10.96 10.16 20.76
N ASN A 103 10.02 10.04 21.70
CA ASN A 103 9.66 11.12 22.62
C ASN A 103 10.25 10.87 24.01
N THR A 104 11.26 11.66 24.38
CA THR A 104 11.97 11.55 25.66
C THR A 104 11.60 12.71 26.59
N LEU A 105 11.39 12.40 27.88
CA LEU A 105 11.19 13.42 28.91
C LEU A 105 12.52 14.00 29.37
N THR A 106 12.70 15.31 29.21
CA THR A 106 13.91 16.04 29.61
C THR A 106 13.73 16.86 30.89
N GLY A 107 12.48 17.21 31.22
CA GLY A 107 12.12 18.01 32.40
C GLY A 107 11.63 17.17 33.59
N ARG A 108 11.77 17.72 34.81
CA ARG A 108 11.15 17.19 36.05
C ARG A 108 9.69 17.64 36.23
N THR A 109 9.02 18.04 35.16
CA THR A 109 7.64 18.50 35.20
C THR A 109 6.72 17.28 35.28
N ASN A 110 5.96 17.16 36.39
CA ASN A 110 4.89 16.18 36.58
C ASN A 110 3.71 16.51 35.67
N VAL A 111 3.88 16.32 34.37
CA VAL A 111 2.76 16.31 33.42
C VAL A 111 2.15 14.92 33.48
N HIS A 112 0.85 14.85 33.73
CA HIS A 112 0.13 13.58 33.72
C HIS A 112 -0.05 13.12 32.27
N ASN A 113 0.59 12.02 31.89
CA ASN A 113 0.57 11.45 30.53
C ASN A 113 1.03 12.42 29.42
N PRO A 114 2.30 12.85 29.43
CA PRO A 114 2.85 13.75 28.42
C PRO A 114 2.86 13.06 27.05
N SER A 115 2.20 13.66 26.06
CA SER A 115 2.20 13.18 24.67
C SER A 115 2.45 14.32 23.69
N ARG A 116 2.95 13.96 22.51
CA ARG A 116 3.18 14.87 21.38
C ARG A 116 2.45 14.32 20.17
N HIS A 117 1.66 15.17 19.51
CA HIS A 117 1.11 14.84 18.20
C HIS A 117 2.19 15.01 17.14
N VAL A 118 2.30 14.00 16.28
CA VAL A 118 3.15 14.00 15.08
C VAL A 118 2.25 13.78 13.88
N GLU A 119 2.37 14.69 12.92
CA GLU A 119 1.80 14.55 11.59
C GLU A 119 2.98 14.34 10.63
N LEU A 120 2.93 13.23 9.89
CA LEU A 120 4.00 12.78 9.02
C LEU A 120 3.48 12.74 7.59
N ASP A 121 4.17 13.46 6.72
CA ASP A 121 3.93 13.45 5.28
C ASP A 121 5.21 12.97 4.57
N ILE A 122 5.04 12.10 3.57
CA ILE A 122 6.13 11.44 2.87
C ILE A 122 5.82 11.49 1.37
N ASP A 123 6.53 12.36 0.66
CA ASP A 123 6.47 12.45 -0.79
C ASP A 123 7.60 11.63 -1.41
N ILE A 124 7.28 10.82 -2.43
CA ILE A 124 8.25 9.94 -3.10
C ILE A 124 8.23 10.22 -4.61
N GLY A 125 9.40 10.34 -5.22
CA GLY A 125 9.55 10.43 -6.67
C GLY A 125 9.07 11.77 -7.24
N ALA A 126 8.08 11.72 -8.12
CA ALA A 126 7.56 12.90 -8.85
C ALA A 126 6.85 13.89 -7.90
N ASP A 127 6.20 13.39 -6.87
CA ASP A 127 5.50 14.20 -5.86
C ASP A 127 6.49 14.99 -4.98
N ALA A 128 7.70 14.43 -4.78
CA ALA A 128 8.76 15.06 -3.99
C ALA A 128 9.44 16.25 -4.69
N ARG A 129 9.23 16.45 -6.00
CA ARG A 129 9.90 17.51 -6.76
C ARG A 129 9.23 18.86 -6.53
N ASP A 130 10.03 19.86 -6.18
CA ASP A 130 9.55 21.25 -6.07
C ASP A 130 9.39 21.89 -7.46
N TRP A 131 8.23 21.65 -8.07
CA TRP A 131 7.85 22.20 -9.36
C TRP A 131 7.88 23.74 -9.39
N SER A 132 7.69 24.40 -8.24
CA SER A 132 7.71 25.87 -8.14
C SER A 132 9.12 26.44 -8.27
N ALA A 133 10.12 25.76 -7.72
CA ALA A 133 11.52 26.13 -7.84
C ALA A 133 12.10 25.84 -9.24
N ILE A 134 11.64 24.78 -9.92
CA ILE A 134 12.04 24.47 -11.30
C ILE A 134 11.49 25.54 -12.27
N GLN A 135 10.22 25.93 -12.10
CA GLN A 135 9.58 26.95 -12.92
C GLN A 135 10.29 28.32 -12.83
N ALA A 136 10.80 28.67 -11.65
CA ALA A 136 11.55 29.91 -11.44
C ALA A 136 12.98 29.88 -12.01
N ASN A 137 13.65 28.72 -11.95
CA ASN A 137 15.05 28.60 -12.39
C ASN A 137 15.21 28.43 -13.91
N GLU A 138 14.29 27.73 -14.59
CA GLU A 138 14.44 27.49 -16.04
C GLU A 138 13.87 28.60 -16.93
N LYS A 139 13.16 29.61 -16.37
CA LYS A 139 12.49 30.68 -17.14
C LYS A 139 11.71 30.16 -18.36
N LEU A 140 11.12 28.97 -18.26
CA LEU A 140 10.32 28.40 -19.33
C LEU A 140 8.97 29.10 -19.37
N LYS A 141 8.42 29.29 -20.58
CA LYS A 141 7.04 29.76 -20.71
C LYS A 141 6.15 28.74 -19.98
N PRO A 142 5.21 29.17 -19.11
CA PRO A 142 4.42 28.26 -18.26
C PRO A 142 3.68 27.16 -19.03
N VAL A 143 3.44 27.36 -20.33
CA VAL A 143 2.82 26.38 -21.23
C VAL A 143 3.73 25.19 -21.59
N GLU A 144 5.04 25.40 -21.71
CA GLU A 144 5.99 24.34 -22.09
C GLU A 144 6.26 23.38 -20.92
N THR A 145 6.29 23.91 -19.70
CA THR A 145 6.39 23.11 -18.47
C THR A 145 5.14 22.26 -18.24
N GLU A 146 3.95 22.79 -18.52
CA GLU A 146 2.69 22.05 -18.41
C GLU A 146 2.64 20.90 -19.44
N LEU A 147 3.07 21.15 -20.69
CA LEU A 147 3.14 20.11 -21.72
C LEU A 147 4.09 18.97 -21.35
N ARG A 148 5.27 19.30 -20.81
CA ARG A 148 6.26 18.29 -20.41
C ARG A 148 5.79 17.46 -19.22
N ARG A 149 5.08 18.11 -18.27
CA ARG A 149 4.40 17.40 -17.18
C ARG A 149 3.34 16.44 -17.70
N MET A 150 2.49 16.88 -18.65
CA MET A 150 1.48 15.99 -19.24
C MET A 150 2.11 14.84 -20.04
N GLU A 151 3.22 15.08 -20.73
CA GLU A 151 3.96 14.01 -21.42
C GLU A 151 4.46 12.96 -20.44
N GLU A 152 5.10 13.37 -19.35
CA GLU A 152 5.57 12.45 -18.30
C GLU A 152 4.41 11.66 -17.67
N THR A 153 3.29 12.32 -17.34
CA THR A 153 2.09 11.66 -16.79
C THR A 153 1.48 10.68 -17.79
N VAL A 154 1.40 11.03 -19.08
CA VAL A 154 0.89 10.11 -20.11
C VAL A 154 1.81 8.91 -20.27
N ASN A 155 3.13 9.11 -20.21
CA ASN A 155 4.10 8.03 -20.33
C ASN A 155 3.98 7.04 -19.16
N GLU A 156 3.76 7.53 -17.94
CA GLU A 156 3.46 6.69 -16.77
C GLU A 156 2.18 5.87 -16.97
N ILE A 157 1.09 6.50 -17.43
CA ILE A 157 -0.18 5.80 -17.71
C ILE A 157 0.00 4.71 -18.79
N VAL A 158 0.77 4.98 -19.84
CA VAL A 158 1.04 4.00 -20.90
C VAL A 158 1.79 2.79 -20.33
N GLN A 159 2.76 3.01 -19.45
CA GLN A 159 3.48 1.92 -18.79
C GLN A 159 2.56 1.08 -17.89
N GLU A 160 1.66 1.72 -17.15
CA GLU A 160 0.66 1.00 -16.35
C GLU A 160 -0.32 0.20 -17.21
N LEU A 161 -0.80 0.76 -18.32
CA LEU A 161 -1.67 0.06 -19.27
C LEU A 161 -0.99 -1.17 -19.87
N GLU A 162 0.31 -1.06 -20.19
CA GLU A 162 1.07 -2.19 -20.71
C GLU A 162 1.25 -3.29 -19.65
N TYR A 163 1.50 -2.91 -18.39
CA TYR A 163 1.50 -3.85 -17.26
C TYR A 163 0.15 -4.55 -17.08
N LEU A 164 -0.96 -3.81 -17.10
CA LEU A 164 -2.31 -4.37 -16.99
C LEU A 164 -2.63 -5.32 -18.14
N ARG A 165 -2.23 -4.97 -19.37
CA ARG A 165 -2.39 -5.82 -20.55
C ARG A 165 -1.61 -7.15 -20.42
N LEU A 166 -0.35 -7.09 -19.99
CA LEU A 166 0.46 -8.29 -19.76
C LEU A 166 -0.14 -9.19 -18.67
N ARG A 167 -0.70 -8.58 -17.62
CA ARG A 167 -1.38 -9.32 -16.55
C ARG A 167 -2.68 -9.96 -17.04
N GLU A 168 -3.48 -9.24 -17.83
CA GLU A 168 -4.70 -9.79 -18.45
C GLU A 168 -4.36 -10.99 -19.33
N GLN A 169 -3.34 -10.87 -20.19
CA GLN A 169 -2.89 -11.97 -21.04
C GLN A 169 -2.53 -13.22 -20.22
N LYS A 170 -1.72 -13.07 -19.16
CA LYS A 170 -1.39 -14.19 -18.26
C LYS A 170 -2.62 -14.82 -17.60
N LEU A 171 -3.57 -13.98 -17.16
CA LEU A 171 -4.81 -14.47 -16.56
C LEU A 171 -5.67 -15.21 -17.59
N ARG A 172 -5.71 -14.73 -18.83
CA ARG A 172 -6.45 -15.37 -19.93
C ARG A 172 -5.85 -16.72 -20.28
N ASP A 173 -4.52 -16.81 -20.40
CA ASP A 173 -3.81 -18.06 -20.68
C ASP A 173 -4.00 -19.10 -19.54
N THR A 174 -3.99 -18.63 -18.29
CA THR A 174 -4.25 -19.48 -17.11
C THR A 174 -5.70 -19.97 -17.12
N ASN A 175 -6.65 -19.11 -17.46
CA ASN A 175 -8.06 -19.49 -17.55
C ASN A 175 -8.30 -20.51 -18.66
N GLU A 176 -7.71 -20.28 -19.84
CA GLU A 176 -7.84 -21.17 -21.00
C GLU A 176 -7.25 -22.55 -20.71
N SER A 177 -6.02 -22.62 -20.19
CA SER A 177 -5.38 -23.89 -19.82
C SER A 177 -6.10 -24.63 -18.70
N THR A 178 -6.67 -23.92 -17.71
CA THR A 178 -7.48 -24.54 -16.65
C THR A 178 -8.78 -25.11 -17.24
N ASN A 179 -9.45 -24.34 -18.10
CA ASN A 179 -10.68 -24.75 -18.75
C ASN A 179 -10.46 -26.00 -19.63
N GLU A 180 -9.35 -26.05 -20.37
CA GLU A 180 -8.99 -27.22 -21.18
C GLU A 180 -8.82 -28.49 -20.32
N ARG A 181 -8.07 -28.39 -19.21
CA ARG A 181 -7.87 -29.52 -18.29
C ARG A 181 -9.19 -30.02 -17.69
N VAL A 182 -10.05 -29.09 -17.26
CA VAL A 182 -11.37 -29.43 -16.69
C VAL A 182 -12.27 -30.09 -17.74
N LYS A 183 -12.26 -29.60 -18.99
CA LYS A 183 -13.00 -30.22 -20.10
C LYS A 183 -12.56 -31.67 -20.34
N TRP A 184 -11.24 -31.93 -20.39
CA TRP A 184 -10.73 -33.30 -20.57
C TRP A 184 -11.12 -34.22 -19.42
N PHE A 185 -11.03 -33.74 -18.18
CA PHE A 185 -11.48 -34.50 -17.02
C PHE A 185 -12.99 -34.83 -17.10
N ALA A 186 -13.82 -33.84 -17.43
CA ALA A 186 -15.26 -34.01 -17.56
C ALA A 186 -15.64 -35.00 -18.67
N LEU A 187 -14.99 -34.95 -19.83
CA LEU A 187 -15.17 -35.91 -20.91
C LEU A 187 -14.78 -37.33 -20.48
N GLY A 188 -13.66 -37.47 -19.77
CA GLY A 188 -13.22 -38.75 -19.20
C GLY A 188 -14.23 -39.34 -18.22
N THR A 189 -14.74 -38.54 -17.28
CA THR A 189 -15.76 -38.97 -16.30
C THR A 189 -17.08 -39.35 -16.99
N MET A 190 -17.53 -38.57 -17.97
CA MET A 190 -18.74 -38.90 -18.75
C MET A 190 -18.58 -40.25 -19.47
N GLY A 191 -17.44 -40.47 -20.13
CA GLY A 191 -17.12 -41.74 -20.78
C GLY A 191 -17.09 -42.92 -19.81
N MET A 192 -16.49 -42.74 -18.63
CA MET A 192 -16.45 -43.75 -17.57
C MET A 192 -17.86 -44.13 -17.09
N LEU A 193 -18.74 -43.14 -16.87
CA LEU A 193 -20.13 -43.39 -16.45
C LEU A 193 -20.92 -44.18 -17.50
N VAL A 194 -20.78 -43.83 -18.78
CA VAL A 194 -21.41 -44.56 -19.88
C VAL A 194 -20.87 -45.99 -19.96
N GLY A 195 -19.55 -46.17 -19.82
CA GLY A 195 -18.90 -47.48 -19.81
C GLY A 195 -19.39 -48.38 -18.67
N LEU A 196 -19.46 -47.83 -17.44
CA LEU A 196 -20.01 -48.53 -16.28
C LEU A 196 -21.49 -48.87 -16.47
N GLY A 197 -22.29 -47.97 -17.05
CA GLY A 197 -23.70 -48.22 -17.35
C GLY A 197 -23.90 -49.36 -18.35
N ALA A 198 -23.14 -49.37 -19.44
CA ALA A 198 -23.17 -50.45 -20.43
C ALA A 198 -22.74 -51.79 -19.81
N TRP A 199 -21.67 -51.77 -19.02
CA TRP A 199 -21.20 -52.94 -18.28
C TRP A 199 -22.27 -53.49 -17.34
N GLN A 200 -22.93 -52.62 -16.55
CA GLN A 200 -24.03 -53.00 -15.65
C GLN A 200 -25.16 -53.70 -16.41
N VAL A 201 -25.55 -53.20 -17.59
CA VAL A 201 -26.59 -53.83 -18.42
C VAL A 201 -26.17 -55.21 -18.90
N VAL A 202 -24.93 -55.38 -19.38
CA VAL A 202 -24.41 -56.68 -19.83
C VAL A 202 -24.34 -57.67 -18.66
N TYR A 203 -23.83 -57.22 -17.51
CA TYR A 203 -23.75 -58.04 -16.30
C TYR A 203 -25.13 -58.53 -15.85
N LEU A 204 -26.12 -57.64 -15.75
CA LEU A 204 -27.48 -58.00 -15.38
C LEU A 204 -28.10 -58.99 -16.38
N ARG A 205 -27.91 -58.79 -17.69
CA ARG A 205 -28.38 -59.73 -18.72
C ARG A 205 -27.72 -61.11 -18.60
N ALA A 206 -26.42 -61.17 -18.37
CA ALA A 206 -25.70 -62.42 -18.18
C ALA A 206 -26.14 -63.15 -16.89
N TYR A 207 -26.34 -62.39 -15.82
CA TYR A 207 -26.83 -62.90 -14.55
C TYR A 207 -28.22 -63.53 -14.69
N PHE A 208 -29.18 -62.86 -15.34
CA PHE A 208 -30.53 -63.39 -15.55
C PHE A 208 -30.55 -64.65 -16.43
N ARG A 209 -29.73 -64.68 -17.50
CA ARG A 209 -29.54 -65.90 -18.31
C ARG A 209 -29.03 -67.08 -17.49
N SER A 210 -28.07 -66.84 -16.59
CA SER A 210 -27.48 -67.92 -15.78
C SER A 210 -28.44 -68.50 -14.75
N LYS A 211 -29.40 -67.69 -14.28
CA LYS A 211 -30.36 -68.05 -13.22
C LYS A 211 -31.71 -68.53 -13.73
N HIS A 212 -31.93 -68.63 -15.05
CA HIS A 212 -33.19 -69.12 -15.64
C HIS A 212 -34.44 -68.37 -15.14
N LEU A 213 -34.30 -67.07 -14.87
CA LEU A 213 -35.40 -66.19 -14.44
C LEU A 213 -36.11 -65.50 -15.63
N ILE A 214 -35.57 -65.69 -16.84
CA ILE A 214 -36.15 -65.46 -18.17
C ILE A 214 -35.59 -66.53 -19.10
#